data_AF-A0A1H9Y0L5-F1
#
_entry.id   AF-A0A1H9Y0L5-F1
#
_cell.length_a   1.000
_cell.length_b   1.000
_cell.length_c   1.000
_cell.angle_alpha   90.00
_cell.angle_beta   90.00
_cell.angle_gamma   90.00
#
_symmetry.space_group_name_H-M   'P 1'
#
loop_
_entity.id
_entity.type
_entity.pdbx_description
1 polymer ?
#
loop_
_entity_poly.entity_id
_entity_poly.type
_entity_poly.pdbx_seq_one_letter_code
_entity_poly.pdbx_strand_id
1 'polypeptide(L)'
;MRISYEFLLNKGVKLHIGSFFESSLYQNGKYINKSFGSDNFHVETFLEKSNRISAVGRNCTIQIPIEELPTKVQVPKPSQLTLSSLDNLEILCRTNIFLTKDCLCKHINLSVNLDENKLLIPLIKHNNEITFIEKGRYIINLSNILITIVNKVIF
;
A
#
# COMPACT_ATOMS: atom_id res chain seq x y z
N MET A 1 -14.61 13.54 2.17
CA MET A 1 -13.17 13.46 2.48
C MET A 1 -12.45 12.75 1.36
N ARG A 2 -11.30 13.26 0.92
CA ARG A 2 -10.48 12.68 -0.14
C ARG A 2 -9.40 11.80 0.47
N ILE A 3 -9.17 10.62 -0.10
CA ILE A 3 -8.10 9.73 0.35
C ILE A 3 -7.31 9.21 -0.84
N SER A 4 -6.01 9.04 -0.63
CA SER A 4 -5.16 8.17 -1.44
C SER A 4 -4.15 7.48 -0.54
N TYR A 5 -3.65 6.31 -0.94
CA TYR A 5 -2.57 5.65 -0.22
C TYR A 5 -1.53 5.03 -1.16
N GLU A 6 -0.33 4.88 -0.62
CA GLU A 6 0.81 4.26 -1.27
C GLU A 6 1.50 3.32 -0.28
N PHE A 7 1.92 2.16 -0.77
CA PHE A 7 2.80 1.26 -0.04
C PHE A 7 4.24 1.60 -0.40
N LEU A 8 5.00 2.03 0.61
CA LEU A 8 6.41 2.39 0.48
C LEU A 8 7.27 1.39 1.23
N LEU A 9 8.45 1.09 0.68
CA LEU A 9 9.40 0.22 1.33
C LEU A 9 10.09 0.92 2.51
N ASN A 10 10.08 0.29 3.67
CA ASN A 10 10.90 0.68 4.82
C ASN A 10 12.31 0.07 4.75
N LYS A 11 12.45 -1.05 4.02
CA LYS A 11 13.70 -1.77 3.74
C LYS A 11 13.68 -2.23 2.30
N GLY A 12 14.85 -2.27 1.65
CA GLY A 12 14.93 -2.72 0.27
C GLY A 12 14.51 -4.19 0.13
N VAL A 13 13.97 -4.54 -1.04
CA VAL A 13 13.48 -5.89 -1.34
C VAL A 13 13.94 -6.32 -2.73
N LYS A 14 14.42 -7.56 -2.83
CA LYS A 14 14.68 -8.18 -4.13
C LYS A 14 13.35 -8.68 -4.69
N LEU A 15 13.07 -8.30 -5.94
CA LEU A 15 11.94 -8.79 -6.70
C LEU A 15 12.41 -9.79 -7.73
N HIS A 16 11.59 -10.80 -7.94
CA HIS A 16 11.75 -11.82 -8.97
C HIS A 16 10.72 -11.63 -10.07
N ILE A 17 10.98 -12.24 -11.23
CA ILE A 17 10.00 -12.28 -12.33
C ILE A 17 8.69 -12.90 -11.81
N GLY A 18 7.58 -12.21 -12.03
CA GLY A 18 6.25 -12.60 -11.54
C GLY A 18 5.93 -12.10 -10.12
N SER A 19 6.79 -11.27 -9.51
CA SER A 19 6.43 -10.58 -8.27
C SER A 19 5.26 -9.64 -8.51
N PHE A 20 4.35 -9.52 -7.55
CA PHE A 20 3.22 -8.59 -7.64
C PHE A 20 2.77 -8.07 -6.28
N PHE A 21 2.11 -6.91 -6.29
CA PHE A 21 1.43 -6.36 -5.12
C PHE A 21 0.09 -5.71 -5.53
N GLU A 22 -0.99 -6.29 -5.04
CA GLU A 22 -2.35 -5.86 -5.25
C GLU A 22 -2.94 -5.28 -3.98
N SER A 23 -3.76 -4.24 -4.15
CA SER A 23 -4.55 -3.70 -3.05
C SER A 23 -5.90 -3.15 -3.51
N SER A 24 -6.86 -3.15 -2.60
CA SER A 24 -8.15 -2.49 -2.79
C SER A 24 -8.70 -2.00 -1.45
N LEU A 25 -9.49 -0.93 -1.48
CA LEU A 25 -10.29 -0.50 -0.35
C LEU A 25 -11.59 -1.27 -0.28
N TYR A 26 -11.94 -1.61 0.94
CA TYR A 26 -13.21 -2.17 1.32
C TYR A 26 -13.79 -1.31 2.44
N GLN A 27 -15.07 -0.98 2.32
CA GLN A 27 -15.76 -0.18 3.30
C GLN A 27 -17.17 -0.69 3.51
N ASN A 28 -17.58 -0.86 4.77
CA ASN A 28 -18.94 -1.26 5.14
C ASN A 28 -19.46 -2.48 4.35
N GLY A 29 -18.63 -3.51 4.21
CA GLY A 29 -19.03 -4.73 3.51
C GLY A 29 -18.90 -4.70 1.98
N LYS A 30 -18.39 -3.61 1.38
CA LYS A 30 -18.34 -3.43 -0.07
C LYS A 30 -16.97 -2.96 -0.57
N TYR A 31 -16.56 -3.46 -1.73
CA TYR A 31 -15.38 -2.97 -2.43
C TYR A 31 -15.63 -1.57 -3.00
N ILE A 32 -14.62 -0.72 -2.93
CA ILE A 32 -14.61 0.56 -3.64
C ILE A 32 -13.99 0.32 -5.00
N ASN A 33 -14.79 0.14 -6.05
CA ASN A 33 -14.31 -0.32 -7.37
C ASN A 33 -13.10 0.46 -7.93
N LYS A 34 -13.06 1.79 -7.75
CA LYS A 34 -11.95 2.65 -8.22
C LYS A 34 -10.65 2.52 -7.43
N SER A 35 -10.66 1.77 -6.33
CA SER A 35 -9.50 1.62 -5.44
C SER A 35 -8.58 0.45 -5.84
N PHE A 36 -9.06 -0.47 -6.68
CA PHE A 36 -8.29 -1.63 -7.07
C PHE A 36 -7.03 -1.22 -7.83
N GLY A 37 -5.87 -1.63 -7.32
CA GLY A 37 -4.58 -1.47 -7.97
C GLY A 37 -3.77 -2.75 -7.93
N SER A 38 -2.99 -2.98 -8.98
CA SER A 38 -2.12 -4.14 -9.19
C SER A 38 -0.81 -3.69 -9.85
N ASP A 39 0.28 -3.77 -9.08
CA ASP A 39 1.64 -3.54 -9.60
C ASP A 39 2.32 -4.90 -9.82
N ASN A 40 2.73 -5.17 -11.06
CA ASN A 40 3.31 -6.43 -11.51
C ASN A 40 4.76 -6.22 -12.00
N PHE A 41 5.66 -7.11 -11.63
CA PHE A 41 7.09 -7.02 -11.93
C PHE A 41 7.52 -8.22 -12.78
N HIS A 42 7.87 -7.95 -14.03
CA HIS A 42 8.29 -8.93 -15.04
C HIS A 42 9.80 -8.94 -15.22
N VAL A 43 10.53 -8.41 -14.24
CA VAL A 43 11.98 -8.26 -14.25
C VAL A 43 12.54 -8.56 -12.87
N GLU A 44 13.73 -9.14 -12.82
CA GLU A 44 14.48 -9.22 -11.55
C GLU A 44 15.10 -7.86 -11.26
N THR A 45 14.80 -7.29 -10.10
CA THR A 45 15.33 -5.99 -9.70
C THR A 45 15.35 -5.86 -8.19
N PHE A 46 16.13 -4.91 -7.68
CA PHE A 46 16.11 -4.56 -6.27
C PHE A 46 15.39 -3.22 -6.10
N LEU A 47 14.32 -3.20 -5.31
CA LEU A 47 13.69 -1.95 -4.91
C LEU A 47 14.37 -1.44 -3.65
N GLU A 48 14.84 -0.20 -3.69
CA GLU A 48 15.44 0.45 -2.52
C GLU A 48 14.40 0.88 -1.48
N LYS A 49 14.90 1.29 -0.31
CA LYS A 49 14.08 1.92 0.73
C LYS A 49 13.39 3.18 0.16
N SER A 50 12.20 3.46 0.65
CA SER A 50 11.31 4.56 0.25
C SER A 50 10.72 4.42 -1.15
N ASN A 51 11.16 3.45 -1.96
CA ASN A 51 10.52 3.16 -3.23
C ASN A 51 9.09 2.67 -2.99
N ARG A 52 8.20 3.08 -3.90
CA ARG A 52 6.81 2.68 -3.89
C ARG A 52 6.65 1.29 -4.51
N ILE A 53 5.99 0.39 -3.80
CA ILE A 53 5.71 -0.98 -4.27
C ILE A 53 4.30 -1.15 -4.85
N SER A 54 3.34 -0.33 -4.39
CA SER A 54 1.96 -0.32 -4.87
C SER A 54 1.26 0.97 -4.45
N ALA A 55 0.14 1.29 -5.11
CA ALA A 55 -0.69 2.46 -4.81
C ALA A 55 -2.15 2.19 -5.13
N VAL A 56 -3.05 2.92 -4.45
CA VAL A 56 -4.49 2.82 -4.67
C VAL A 56 -4.87 3.13 -6.12
N GLY A 57 -5.72 2.30 -6.71
CA GLY A 57 -6.22 2.50 -8.08
C GLY A 57 -5.13 2.49 -9.17
N ARG A 58 -3.89 2.13 -8.83
CA ARG A 58 -2.76 2.12 -9.76
C ARG A 58 -2.61 0.72 -10.34
N ASN A 59 -2.51 0.64 -11.67
CA ASN A 59 -2.14 -0.58 -12.37
C ASN A 59 -0.87 -0.31 -13.16
N CYS A 60 0.18 -1.09 -12.91
CA CYS A 60 1.48 -0.87 -13.51
C CYS A 60 2.21 -2.20 -13.75
N THR A 61 2.84 -2.33 -14.91
CA THR A 61 3.71 -3.46 -15.23
C THR A 61 5.13 -2.95 -15.46
N ILE A 62 6.06 -3.42 -14.66
CA ILE A 62 7.48 -3.06 -14.72
C ILE A 62 8.22 -4.20 -15.44
N GLN A 63 8.81 -3.89 -16.59
CA GLN A 63 9.44 -4.89 -17.48
C GLN A 63 10.93 -4.63 -17.70
N ILE A 64 11.45 -3.50 -17.23
CA ILE A 64 12.83 -3.07 -17.38
C ILE A 64 13.39 -2.82 -15.98
N PRO A 65 14.63 -3.23 -15.67
CA PRO A 65 15.24 -2.96 -14.37
C PRO A 65 15.17 -1.46 -14.06
N ILE A 66 14.91 -1.09 -12.81
CA ILE A 66 14.73 0.32 -12.44
C ILE A 66 15.95 1.17 -12.77
N GLU A 67 17.14 0.57 -12.68
CA GLU A 67 18.44 1.18 -13.02
C GLU A 67 18.55 1.54 -14.51
N GLU A 68 17.81 0.86 -15.37
CA GLU A 68 17.78 1.06 -16.82
C GLU A 68 16.58 1.93 -17.26
N LEU A 69 15.68 2.30 -16.35
CA LEU A 69 14.59 3.20 -16.69
C LEU A 69 15.16 4.59 -17.05
N PRO A 70 14.81 5.16 -18.21
CA PRO A 70 15.14 6.54 -18.47
C PRO A 70 14.52 7.41 -17.36
N THR A 71 15.25 8.43 -16.91
CA THR A 71 14.91 9.34 -15.78
C THR A 71 13.53 10.01 -15.84
N LYS A 72 12.74 9.75 -16.89
CA LYS A 72 11.41 10.31 -17.18
C LYS A 72 10.29 9.28 -17.31
N VAL A 73 10.45 8.03 -16.87
CA VAL A 73 9.30 7.11 -16.80
C VAL A 73 8.35 7.61 -15.71
N GLN A 74 7.26 8.26 -16.13
CA GLN A 74 6.20 8.69 -15.22
C GLN A 74 5.48 7.45 -14.70
N VAL A 75 5.89 7.01 -13.52
CA VAL A 75 5.16 5.98 -12.79
C VAL A 75 3.78 6.55 -12.44
N PRO A 76 2.66 5.85 -12.77
CA PRO A 76 1.33 6.39 -12.56
C PRO A 76 1.12 6.86 -11.11
N LYS A 77 0.42 7.98 -10.93
CA LYS A 77 0.07 8.50 -9.60
C LYS A 77 -1.02 7.63 -8.95
N PRO A 78 -1.07 7.57 -7.61
CA PRO A 78 -2.21 6.95 -6.92
C PRO A 78 -3.50 7.66 -7.29
N SER A 79 -4.59 6.90 -7.39
CA SER A 79 -5.93 7.46 -7.56
C SER A 79 -6.37 8.22 -6.31
N GLN A 80 -7.10 9.32 -6.50
CA GLN A 80 -7.75 10.03 -5.41
C GLN A 80 -9.21 9.59 -5.32
N LEU A 81 -9.62 9.12 -4.15
CA LEU A 81 -10.95 8.59 -3.88
C LEU A 81 -11.71 9.53 -2.95
N THR A 82 -13.01 9.67 -3.14
CA THR A 82 -13.88 10.40 -2.23
C THR A 82 -14.61 9.40 -1.34
N LEU A 83 -14.44 9.52 -0.02
CA LEU A 83 -15.14 8.75 0.99
C LEU A 83 -16.14 9.63 1.76
N SER A 84 -17.23 9.00 2.21
CA SER A 84 -18.24 9.61 3.09
C SER A 84 -17.79 9.64 4.55
N SER A 85 -17.10 8.60 5.03
CA SER A 85 -16.53 8.56 6.38
C SER A 85 -15.27 7.67 6.43
N LEU A 86 -14.59 7.67 7.57
CA LEU A 86 -13.46 6.76 7.86
C LEU A 86 -13.91 5.44 8.48
N ASP A 87 -15.19 5.22 8.73
CA ASP A 87 -15.66 4.05 9.48
C ASP A 87 -15.56 2.77 8.64
N ASN A 88 -15.15 1.67 9.30
CA ASN A 88 -15.01 0.32 8.73
C ASN A 88 -14.27 0.29 7.39
N LEU A 89 -13.20 1.08 7.27
CA LEU A 89 -12.33 1.22 6.13
C LEU A 89 -11.13 0.29 6.27
N GLU A 90 -10.98 -0.60 5.31
CA GLU A 90 -9.96 -1.64 5.28
C GLU A 90 -9.21 -1.61 3.95
N ILE A 91 -7.93 -1.97 3.97
CA ILE A 91 -7.18 -2.29 2.75
C ILE A 91 -7.01 -3.81 2.69
N LEU A 92 -7.53 -4.42 1.63
CA LEU A 92 -7.27 -5.82 1.33
C LEU A 92 -6.03 -5.89 0.43
N CYS A 93 -5.05 -6.69 0.84
CA CYS A 93 -3.79 -6.85 0.14
C CYS A 93 -3.61 -8.28 -0.35
N ARG A 94 -3.07 -8.44 -1.56
CA ARG A 94 -2.59 -9.71 -2.09
C ARG A 94 -1.22 -9.53 -2.71
N THR A 95 -0.26 -10.38 -2.38
CA THR A 95 1.11 -10.30 -2.89
C THR A 95 1.81 -11.63 -2.76
N ASN A 96 2.82 -11.89 -3.59
CA ASN A 96 3.78 -12.98 -3.39
C ASN A 96 5.15 -12.51 -2.88
N ILE A 97 5.29 -11.21 -2.56
CA ILE A 97 6.55 -10.58 -2.13
C ILE A 97 6.73 -10.73 -0.61
N PHE A 98 5.67 -10.42 0.14
CA PHE A 98 5.65 -10.58 1.60
C PHE A 98 4.66 -11.69 1.93
N LEU A 99 5.16 -12.87 2.28
CA LEU A 99 4.31 -14.06 2.50
C LEU A 99 3.81 -14.21 3.93
N THR A 100 4.40 -13.50 4.90
CA THR A 100 3.97 -13.50 6.30
C THR A 100 3.67 -12.09 6.79
N LYS A 101 2.81 -11.99 7.82
CA LYS A 101 2.45 -10.72 8.44
C LYS A 101 3.68 -9.97 8.95
N ASP A 102 4.56 -10.66 9.67
CA ASP A 102 5.80 -10.07 10.18
C ASP A 102 6.68 -9.51 9.07
N CYS A 103 6.75 -10.20 7.92
CA CYS A 103 7.50 -9.74 6.77
C CYS A 103 6.90 -8.45 6.20
N LEU A 104 5.57 -8.42 5.98
CA LEU A 104 4.86 -7.22 5.52
C LEU A 104 5.10 -6.04 6.47
N CYS A 105 4.84 -6.23 7.76
CA CYS A 105 4.95 -5.19 8.78
C CYS A 105 6.37 -4.60 8.88
N LYS A 106 7.41 -5.45 8.76
CA LYS A 106 8.81 -5.01 8.83
C LYS A 106 9.26 -4.20 7.61
N HIS A 107 8.67 -4.47 6.44
CA HIS A 107 9.13 -3.91 5.17
C HIS A 107 8.28 -2.77 4.63
N ILE A 108 7.09 -2.52 5.19
CA ILE A 108 6.14 -1.57 4.59
C ILE A 108 5.82 -0.40 5.51
N ASN A 109 5.90 0.80 4.93
CA ASN A 109 5.26 2.00 5.40
C ASN A 109 4.05 2.30 4.51
N LEU A 110 2.92 2.67 5.11
CA LEU A 110 1.76 3.17 4.39
C LEU A 110 1.80 4.70 4.39
N SER A 111 1.88 5.31 3.21
CA SER A 111 1.74 6.76 3.04
C SER A 111 0.30 7.05 2.66
N VAL A 112 -0.46 7.69 3.53
CA VAL A 112 -1.87 8.05 3.31
C VAL A 112 -1.97 9.56 3.15
N ASN A 113 -2.52 10.02 2.03
CA ASN A 113 -2.96 11.41 1.92
C ASN A 113 -4.45 11.45 2.25
N LEU A 114 -4.80 12.12 3.34
CA LEU A 114 -6.16 12.35 3.79
C LEU A 114 -6.46 13.84 3.68
N ASP A 115 -7.33 14.21 2.74
CA ASP A 115 -7.54 15.57 2.29
C ASP A 115 -6.20 16.25 1.91
N GLU A 116 -5.70 17.18 2.74
CA GLU A 116 -4.43 17.89 2.54
C GLU A 116 -3.29 17.37 3.43
N ASN A 117 -3.58 16.43 4.33
CA ASN A 117 -2.62 15.91 5.28
C ASN A 117 -1.98 14.63 4.76
N LYS A 118 -0.65 14.61 4.71
CA LYS A 118 0.13 13.42 4.41
C LYS A 118 0.60 12.75 5.69
N LEU A 119 0.17 11.51 5.90
CA LEU A 119 0.53 10.67 7.04
C LEU A 119 1.43 9.53 6.57
N LEU A 120 2.60 9.37 7.21
CA LEU A 120 3.49 8.23 6.98
C LEU A 120 3.41 7.26 8.15
N ILE A 121 2.95 6.04 7.90
CA ILE A 121 2.52 5.08 8.91
C ILE A 121 3.36 3.80 8.79
N PRO A 122 4.33 3.56 9.68
CA PRO A 122 5.09 2.32 9.70
C PRO A 122 4.22 1.15 10.17
N LEU A 123 3.97 0.15 9.31
CA LEU A 123 3.07 -0.97 9.65
C LEU A 123 3.58 -1.80 10.84
N ILE A 124 4.89 -1.81 11.09
CA ILE A 124 5.49 -2.45 12.26
C ILE A 124 4.91 -1.95 13.60
N LYS A 125 4.44 -0.69 13.66
CA LYS A 125 3.81 -0.10 14.85
C LYS A 125 2.33 -0.43 14.99
N HIS A 126 1.72 -1.05 13.97
CA HIS A 126 0.29 -1.32 13.86
C HIS A 126 0.00 -2.80 13.58
N ASN A 127 0.84 -3.70 14.10
CA ASN A 127 0.73 -5.15 13.84
C ASN A 127 -0.61 -5.78 14.29
N ASN A 128 -1.27 -5.16 15.26
CA ASN A 128 -2.58 -5.58 15.77
C ASN A 128 -3.73 -5.19 14.82
N GLU A 129 -3.52 -4.19 13.97
CA GLU A 129 -4.49 -3.73 12.97
C GLU A 129 -4.37 -4.50 11.65
N ILE A 130 -3.54 -5.54 11.61
CA ILE A 130 -3.26 -6.33 10.41
C ILE A 130 -3.68 -7.77 10.68
N THR A 131 -4.71 -8.20 9.96
CA THR A 131 -5.20 -9.57 9.98
C THR A 131 -4.49 -10.38 8.89
N PHE A 132 -3.88 -11.48 9.29
CA PHE A 132 -3.32 -12.47 8.37
C PHE A 132 -4.42 -13.45 7.96
N ILE A 133 -4.66 -13.61 6.66
CA ILE A 133 -5.64 -14.57 6.14
C ILE A 133 -4.92 -15.85 5.72
N GLU A 134 -3.95 -15.70 4.83
CA GLU A 134 -3.07 -16.77 4.36
C GLU A 134 -1.79 -16.16 3.75
N LYS A 135 -0.89 -17.01 3.25
CA LYS A 135 0.39 -16.54 2.69
C LYS A 135 0.15 -15.47 1.61
N GLY A 136 0.66 -14.27 1.87
CA GLY A 136 0.53 -13.16 0.93
C GLY A 136 -0.82 -12.47 0.90
N ARG A 137 -1.76 -12.79 1.81
CA ARG A 137 -3.08 -12.15 1.89
C ARG A 137 -3.34 -11.56 3.27
N TYR A 138 -3.68 -10.27 3.28
CA TYR A 138 -3.81 -9.48 4.50
C TYR A 138 -5.02 -8.54 4.43
N ILE A 139 -5.57 -8.22 5.59
CA ILE A 139 -6.51 -7.11 5.77
C ILE A 139 -5.85 -6.11 6.72
N ILE A 140 -5.76 -4.85 6.31
CA ILE A 140 -5.25 -3.75 7.12
C ILE A 140 -6.45 -2.91 7.54
N ASN A 141 -6.73 -2.83 8.85
CA ASN A 141 -7.76 -1.97 9.40
C ASN A 141 -7.27 -0.51 9.37
N LEU A 142 -7.63 0.21 8.31
CA LEU A 142 -7.17 1.57 8.08
C LEU A 142 -7.90 2.58 8.98
N SER A 143 -9.18 2.33 9.31
CA SER A 143 -9.95 3.14 10.25
C SER A 143 -9.26 3.30 11.59
N ASN A 144 -8.93 2.20 12.25
CA ASN A 144 -8.34 2.22 13.58
C ASN A 144 -7.00 2.95 13.60
N ILE A 145 -6.17 2.71 12.58
CA ILE A 145 -4.89 3.39 12.41
C ILE A 145 -5.10 4.90 12.28
N LEU A 146 -5.98 5.34 11.37
CA LEU A 146 -6.19 6.76 11.10
C LEU A 146 -6.84 7.48 12.29
N ILE A 147 -7.84 6.89 12.93
CA ILE A 147 -8.49 7.45 14.13
C ILE A 147 -7.47 7.61 15.26
N THR A 148 -6.63 6.60 15.49
CA THR A 148 -5.58 6.66 16.54
C THR A 148 -4.58 7.79 16.29
N ILE A 149 -4.22 8.03 15.03
CA ILE A 149 -3.27 9.08 14.66
C ILE A 149 -3.91 10.46 14.76
N VAL A 150 -5.11 10.65 14.20
CA VAL A 150 -5.81 11.94 14.25
C VAL A 150 -6.05 12.36 15.70
N ASN A 151 -6.46 11.44 16.57
CA ASN A 151 -6.67 11.74 17.98
C ASN A 151 -5.37 12.08 18.74
N LYS A 152 -4.20 11.63 18.28
CA LYS A 152 -2.90 11.97 18.90
C LYS A 152 -2.35 13.33 18.46
N VAL A 153 -2.84 13.89 17.37
CA VAL A 153 -2.38 15.20 16.84
C VAL A 153 -3.18 16.36 17.44
N ILE A 154 -4.32 16.09 18.08
CA ILE A 154 -5.22 17.11 18.65
C ILE A 154 -4.92 17.41 20.13
N PHE A 155 -3.91 16.76 20.74
CA PHE A 155 -3.48 17.01 22.13
C PHE A 155 -2.01 17.45 22.21
#